data_AF-A0AAW1P5P4-F1
#
_entry.id   AF-A0AAW1P5P4-F1
#
_cell.length_a   1.000
_cell.length_b   1.000
_cell.length_c   1.000
_cell.angle_alpha   90.00
_cell.angle_beta   90.00
_cell.angle_gamma   90.00
#
_symmetry.space_group_name_H-M   'P 1'
#
loop_
_entity.id
_entity.type
_entity.pdbx_description
1 polymer ?
#
loop_
_entity_poly.entity_id
_entity_poly.type
_entity_poly.pdbx_seq_one_letter_code
_entity_poly.pdbx_strand_id
1 'polypeptide(L)'
;MSAEEEEKRLAAAEESKQEGNQLYGAGEYEDAVDKYTDALEAAPERAKQRAVYFANRAACHLKLRQFAQAARDCSAAIDLDPTYLKAWLRRCTAYGELDDLDRALADASKIVELDPGNAGAVATVRRLTPIVEERREKMKEEMIGKLKELGNTVLGKFGMSLDNFKAEKDPATGSYSINFKQ
;
A
#
# COMPACT_ATOMS: atom_id res chain seq x y z
N MET A 1 -28.25 -9.66 16.94
CA MET A 1 -28.56 -10.18 15.60
C MET A 1 -28.61 -11.69 15.72
N SER A 2 -29.73 -12.30 15.34
CA SER A 2 -29.86 -13.76 15.34
C SER A 2 -29.05 -14.36 14.17
N ALA A 3 -28.73 -15.65 14.26
CA ALA A 3 -28.06 -16.35 13.15
C ALA A 3 -28.88 -16.31 11.85
N GLU A 4 -30.21 -16.35 11.96
CA GLU A 4 -31.15 -16.27 10.84
C GLU A 4 -31.15 -14.87 10.18
N GLU A 5 -31.07 -13.80 10.98
CA GLU A 5 -30.92 -12.43 10.46
C GLU A 5 -29.59 -12.24 9.74
N GLU A 6 -28.51 -12.83 10.28
CA GLU A 6 -27.19 -12.79 9.67
C GLU A 6 -27.16 -13.51 8.32
N GLU A 7 -27.73 -14.71 8.26
CA GLU A 7 -27.84 -15.50 7.03
C GLU A 7 -28.65 -14.76 5.95
N LYS A 8 -29.80 -14.17 6.33
CA LYS A 8 -30.63 -13.38 5.41
C LYS A 8 -29.88 -12.17 4.85
N ARG A 9 -29.11 -11.48 5.68
CA ARG A 9 -28.27 -10.35 5.27
C ARG A 9 -27.15 -10.77 4.32
N LEU A 10 -26.53 -11.93 4.57
CA LEU A 10 -25.52 -12.49 3.68
C LEU A 10 -26.11 -12.93 2.34
N ALA A 11 -27.33 -13.47 2.32
CA ALA A 11 -28.04 -13.81 1.08
C ALA A 11 -28.33 -12.57 0.23
N ALA A 12 -28.82 -11.49 0.83
CA ALA A 12 -29.04 -10.21 0.14
C ALA A 12 -27.73 -9.59 -0.38
N ALA A 13 -26.65 -9.70 0.39
CA ALA A 13 -25.33 -9.25 -0.05
C ALA A 13 -24.81 -10.06 -1.25
N GLU A 14 -25.04 -11.37 -1.24
CA GLU A 14 -24.65 -12.26 -2.33
C GLU A 14 -25.42 -11.99 -3.62
N GLU A 15 -26.73 -11.71 -3.54
CA GLU A 15 -27.54 -11.25 -4.67
C GLU A 15 -26.98 -9.96 -5.28
N SER A 16 -26.74 -8.94 -4.44
CA SER A 16 -26.15 -7.67 -4.89
C SER A 16 -24.78 -7.87 -5.54
N LYS A 17 -23.94 -8.76 -4.99
CA LYS A 17 -22.66 -9.12 -5.61
C LYS A 17 -22.85 -9.81 -6.97
N GLN A 18 -23.85 -10.68 -7.12
CA GLN A 18 -24.11 -11.34 -8.40
C GLN A 18 -24.53 -10.35 -9.48
N GLU A 19 -25.39 -9.38 -9.15
CA GLU A 19 -25.74 -8.27 -10.05
C GLU A 19 -24.50 -7.44 -10.41
N GLY A 20 -23.67 -7.07 -9.42
CA GLY A 20 -22.41 -6.37 -9.65
C GLY A 20 -21.44 -7.15 -10.55
N ASN A 21 -21.40 -8.48 -10.46
CA ASN A 21 -20.60 -9.32 -11.36
C ASN A 21 -21.12 -9.28 -12.80
N GLN A 22 -22.44 -9.26 -13.00
CA GLN A 22 -23.06 -9.17 -14.32
C GLN A 22 -22.75 -7.83 -14.98
N LEU A 23 -22.94 -6.73 -14.25
CA LEU A 23 -22.61 -5.37 -14.71
C LEU A 23 -21.12 -5.22 -15.02
N TYR A 24 -20.24 -5.75 -14.16
CA TYR A 24 -18.81 -5.77 -14.43
C TYR A 24 -18.47 -6.54 -15.73
N GLY A 25 -19.15 -7.66 -15.98
CA GLY A 25 -19.02 -8.44 -17.22
C GLY A 25 -19.51 -7.69 -18.46
N ALA A 26 -20.55 -6.86 -18.31
CA ALA A 26 -21.08 -5.99 -19.35
C ALA A 26 -20.21 -4.73 -19.60
N GLY A 27 -19.28 -4.43 -18.69
CA GLY A 27 -18.45 -3.22 -18.75
C GLY A 27 -19.08 -1.99 -18.11
N GLU A 28 -20.23 -2.15 -17.46
CA GLU A 28 -20.94 -1.12 -16.70
C GLU A 28 -20.31 -1.01 -15.30
N TYR A 29 -19.11 -0.42 -15.25
CA TYR A 29 -18.29 -0.45 -14.03
C TYR A 29 -18.81 0.47 -12.93
N GLU A 30 -19.40 1.61 -13.25
CA GLU A 30 -20.04 2.50 -12.29
C GLU A 30 -21.22 1.82 -11.60
N ASP A 31 -22.14 1.22 -12.37
CA ASP A 31 -23.28 0.51 -11.80
C ASP A 31 -22.83 -0.73 -11.01
N ALA A 32 -21.76 -1.40 -11.46
CA ALA A 32 -21.16 -2.50 -10.70
C ALA A 32 -20.62 -2.03 -9.34
N VAL A 33 -20.01 -0.83 -9.26
CA VAL A 33 -19.55 -0.23 -8.00
C VAL A 33 -20.71 -0.06 -7.03
N ASP A 34 -21.85 0.43 -7.51
CA ASP A 34 -23.04 0.62 -6.69
C ASP A 34 -23.54 -0.72 -6.14
N LYS A 35 -23.63 -1.75 -6.99
CA LYS A 35 -24.05 -3.09 -6.56
C LYS A 35 -23.10 -3.78 -5.57
N TYR A 36 -21.79 -3.60 -5.71
CA TYR A 36 -20.86 -4.07 -4.69
C TYR A 36 -20.93 -3.25 -3.41
N THR A 37 -21.34 -1.98 -3.48
CA THR A 37 -21.59 -1.15 -2.30
C THR A 37 -22.83 -1.63 -1.56
N ASP A 38 -23.92 -1.91 -2.26
CA ASP A 38 -25.12 -2.55 -1.71
C ASP A 38 -24.78 -3.87 -1.01
N ALA A 39 -23.92 -4.70 -1.62
CA ALA A 39 -23.44 -5.94 -1.02
C ALA A 39 -22.68 -5.70 0.30
N LEU A 40 -21.85 -4.66 0.36
CA LEU A 40 -21.09 -4.30 1.56
C LEU A 40 -21.99 -3.74 2.67
N GLU A 41 -23.05 -3.01 2.33
CA GLU A 41 -24.02 -2.48 3.30
C GLU A 41 -24.92 -3.58 3.87
N ALA A 42 -25.38 -4.49 3.00
CA ALA A 42 -26.17 -5.64 3.40
C ALA A 42 -25.38 -6.58 4.31
N ALA A 43 -24.12 -6.86 3.98
CA ALA A 43 -23.30 -7.81 4.72
C ALA A 43 -22.95 -7.35 6.15
N PRO A 44 -23.02 -8.25 7.16
CA PRO A 44 -22.55 -7.96 8.51
C PRO A 44 -21.10 -7.46 8.50
N GLU A 45 -20.78 -6.45 9.30
CA GLU A 45 -19.49 -5.72 9.26
C GLU A 45 -18.25 -6.63 9.38
N ARG A 46 -18.35 -7.69 10.18
CA ARG A 46 -17.26 -8.65 10.42
C ARG A 46 -17.32 -9.89 9.51
N ALA A 47 -18.23 -9.93 8.54
CA ALA A 47 -18.36 -11.05 7.63
C ALA A 47 -17.13 -11.15 6.71
N LYS A 48 -16.49 -12.33 6.69
CA LYS A 48 -15.32 -12.59 5.84
C LYS A 48 -15.63 -12.39 4.35
N GLN A 49 -16.88 -12.62 3.93
CA GLN A 49 -17.37 -12.43 2.56
C GLN A 49 -17.18 -10.99 2.07
N ARG A 50 -17.15 -10.00 2.97
CA ARG A 50 -16.88 -8.59 2.62
C ARG A 50 -15.53 -8.41 1.93
N ALA A 51 -14.55 -9.28 2.21
CA ALA A 51 -13.26 -9.25 1.50
C ALA A 51 -13.45 -9.41 -0.03
N VAL A 52 -14.36 -10.29 -0.44
CA VAL A 52 -14.67 -10.51 -1.87
C VAL A 52 -15.38 -9.30 -2.46
N TYR A 53 -16.35 -8.72 -1.75
CA TYR A 53 -17.11 -7.57 -2.22
C TYR A 53 -16.22 -6.34 -2.40
N PHE A 54 -15.38 -6.03 -1.41
CA PHE A 54 -14.37 -4.98 -1.51
C PHE A 54 -13.41 -5.22 -2.68
N ALA A 55 -12.88 -6.43 -2.82
CA ALA A 55 -11.93 -6.70 -3.90
C ALA A 55 -12.60 -6.59 -5.29
N ASN A 56 -13.87 -6.95 -5.43
CA ASN A 56 -14.61 -6.81 -6.68
C ASN A 56 -14.93 -5.35 -7.01
N ARG A 57 -15.32 -4.55 -6.01
CA ARG A 57 -15.47 -3.10 -6.19
C ARG A 57 -14.14 -2.42 -6.56
N ALA A 58 -13.04 -2.85 -5.95
CA ALA A 58 -11.69 -2.41 -6.34
C ALA A 58 -11.37 -2.74 -7.81
N ALA A 59 -11.83 -3.89 -8.33
CA ALA A 59 -11.65 -4.24 -9.73
C ALA A 59 -12.36 -3.24 -10.67
N CYS A 60 -13.56 -2.78 -10.30
CA CYS A 60 -14.27 -1.74 -11.02
C CYS A 60 -13.51 -0.42 -10.97
N HIS A 61 -13.06 -0.01 -9.78
CA HIS A 61 -12.24 1.19 -9.62
C HIS A 61 -10.96 1.16 -10.47
N LEU A 62 -10.30 0.01 -10.62
CA LEU A 62 -9.16 -0.13 -11.53
C LEU A 62 -9.55 0.11 -12.99
N LYS A 63 -10.69 -0.42 -13.44
CA LYS A 63 -11.21 -0.20 -14.80
C LYS A 63 -11.56 1.27 -15.05
N LEU A 64 -12.07 1.95 -14.02
CA LEU A 64 -12.36 3.38 -14.01
C LEU A 64 -11.14 4.27 -13.79
N ARG A 65 -9.93 3.70 -13.66
CA ARG A 65 -8.68 4.41 -13.33
C ARG A 65 -8.72 5.21 -12.01
N GLN A 66 -9.58 4.78 -11.08
CA GLN A 66 -9.73 5.33 -9.74
C GLN A 66 -8.80 4.59 -8.77
N PHE A 67 -7.49 4.71 -8.99
CA PHE A 67 -6.49 3.86 -8.34
C PHE A 67 -6.44 4.01 -6.82
N ALA A 68 -6.65 5.23 -6.29
CA ALA A 68 -6.66 5.46 -4.85
C ALA A 68 -7.87 4.82 -4.14
N GLN A 69 -9.02 4.74 -4.81
CA GLN A 69 -10.22 4.03 -4.35
C GLN A 69 -9.97 2.52 -4.39
N ALA A 70 -9.41 2.01 -5.49
CA ALA A 70 -9.06 0.60 -5.63
C ALA A 70 -8.09 0.14 -4.52
N ALA A 71 -7.04 0.93 -4.24
CA ALA A 71 -6.08 0.59 -3.20
C ALA A 71 -6.69 0.56 -1.79
N ARG A 72 -7.64 1.46 -1.50
CA ARG A 72 -8.39 1.48 -0.23
C ARG A 72 -9.26 0.24 -0.07
N ASP A 73 -10.05 -0.09 -1.08
CA ASP A 73 -10.90 -1.29 -1.06
C ASP A 73 -10.08 -2.57 -0.96
N CYS A 74 -8.97 -2.68 -1.70
CA CYS A 74 -8.09 -3.84 -1.55
C CYS A 74 -7.46 -3.93 -0.16
N SER A 75 -7.14 -2.80 0.48
CA SER A 75 -6.63 -2.83 1.86
C SER A 75 -7.69 -3.34 2.83
N ALA A 76 -8.93 -2.86 2.73
CA ALA A 76 -10.04 -3.40 3.52
C ALA A 76 -10.28 -4.90 3.27
N ALA A 77 -10.13 -5.37 2.03
CA ALA A 77 -10.22 -6.78 1.71
C ALA A 77 -9.09 -7.62 2.34
N ILE A 78 -7.85 -7.10 2.32
CA ILE A 78 -6.67 -7.75 2.90
C ILE A 78 -6.76 -7.79 4.43
N ASP A 79 -7.28 -6.74 5.06
CA ASP A 79 -7.47 -6.70 6.52
C ASP A 79 -8.47 -7.78 6.99
N LEU A 80 -9.47 -8.10 6.16
CA LEU A 80 -10.45 -9.15 6.40
C LEU A 80 -9.94 -10.56 6.05
N ASP A 81 -9.21 -10.69 4.95
CA ASP A 81 -8.58 -11.94 4.50
C ASP A 81 -7.18 -11.67 3.93
N PRO A 82 -6.12 -11.80 4.75
CA PRO A 82 -4.74 -11.59 4.32
C PRO A 82 -4.25 -12.60 3.28
N THR A 83 -4.94 -13.71 3.09
CA THR A 83 -4.58 -14.75 2.11
C THR A 83 -5.27 -14.54 0.76
N TYR A 84 -6.13 -13.52 0.64
CA TYR A 84 -6.89 -13.29 -0.57
C TYR A 84 -6.04 -12.66 -1.69
N LEU A 85 -5.38 -13.52 -2.47
CA LEU A 85 -4.40 -13.14 -3.49
C LEU A 85 -4.90 -12.09 -4.50
N LYS A 86 -6.20 -12.12 -4.87
CA LYS A 86 -6.78 -11.15 -5.82
C LYS A 86 -6.74 -9.72 -5.29
N ALA A 87 -6.90 -9.51 -3.98
CA ALA A 87 -6.83 -8.18 -3.38
C ALA A 87 -5.39 -7.64 -3.43
N TRP A 88 -4.39 -8.47 -3.12
CA TRP A 88 -2.98 -8.11 -3.24
C TRP A 88 -2.60 -7.75 -4.68
N LEU A 89 -2.98 -8.57 -5.66
CA LEU A 89 -2.72 -8.32 -7.08
C LEU A 89 -3.29 -6.97 -7.53
N ARG A 90 -4.55 -6.71 -7.19
CA ARG A 90 -5.24 -5.46 -7.56
C ARG A 90 -4.62 -4.24 -6.86
N ARG A 91 -4.22 -4.35 -5.60
CA ARG A 91 -3.56 -3.27 -4.86
C ARG A 91 -2.16 -2.96 -5.38
N CYS A 92 -1.40 -4.00 -5.72
CA CYS A 92 -0.10 -3.87 -6.39
C CYS A 92 -0.25 -3.09 -7.71
N THR A 93 -1.25 -3.42 -8.54
CA THR A 93 -1.55 -2.67 -9.77
C THR A 93 -1.92 -1.23 -9.46
N ALA A 94 -2.81 -0.99 -8.49
CA ALA A 94 -3.23 0.37 -8.11
C ALA A 94 -2.05 1.23 -7.66
N TYR A 95 -1.15 0.70 -6.82
CA TYR A 95 0.05 1.43 -6.39
C TYR A 95 1.02 1.69 -7.53
N GLY A 96 1.18 0.74 -8.46
CA GLY A 96 2.00 0.95 -9.66
C GLY A 96 1.48 2.11 -10.53
N GLU A 97 0.16 2.22 -10.69
CA GLU A 97 -0.47 3.33 -11.44
C GLU A 97 -0.41 4.68 -10.69
N LEU A 98 -0.26 4.65 -9.37
CA LEU A 98 -0.03 5.84 -8.54
C LEU A 98 1.46 6.25 -8.44
N ASP A 99 2.36 5.54 -9.14
CA ASP A 99 3.84 5.62 -9.00
C ASP A 99 4.34 5.42 -7.56
N ASP A 100 3.54 4.76 -6.71
CA ASP A 100 3.96 4.35 -5.37
C ASP A 100 4.69 3.00 -5.44
N LEU A 101 5.90 3.05 -5.98
CA LEU A 101 6.69 1.86 -6.26
C LEU A 101 7.12 1.12 -4.99
N ASP A 102 7.28 1.83 -3.88
CA ASP A 102 7.57 1.24 -2.57
C ASP A 102 6.46 0.29 -2.12
N ARG A 103 5.21 0.76 -2.13
CA ARG A 103 4.06 -0.08 -1.74
C ARG A 103 3.73 -1.13 -2.80
N ALA A 104 3.91 -0.83 -4.08
CA ALA A 104 3.77 -1.82 -5.15
C ALA A 104 4.79 -2.96 -5.00
N LEU A 105 6.05 -2.66 -4.69
CA LEU A 105 7.08 -3.66 -4.43
C LEU A 105 6.75 -4.51 -3.20
N ALA A 106 6.27 -3.90 -2.12
CA ALA A 106 5.85 -4.63 -0.93
C ALA A 106 4.71 -5.61 -1.22
N ASP A 107 3.67 -5.17 -1.94
CA ASP A 107 2.56 -6.04 -2.35
C ASP A 107 3.04 -7.14 -3.31
N ALA A 108 3.93 -6.83 -4.27
CA ALA A 108 4.51 -7.83 -5.18
C ALA A 108 5.30 -8.92 -4.44
N SER A 109 6.13 -8.53 -3.46
CA SER A 109 6.82 -9.49 -2.59
C SER A 109 5.83 -10.35 -1.81
N LYS A 110 4.75 -9.77 -1.31
CA LYS A 110 3.72 -10.54 -0.60
C LYS A 110 3.00 -11.54 -1.51
N ILE A 111 2.74 -11.17 -2.76
CA ILE A 111 2.17 -12.08 -3.77
C ILE A 111 3.11 -13.25 -4.02
N VAL A 112 4.43 -13.01 -4.12
CA VAL A 112 5.43 -14.09 -4.28
C VAL A 112 5.48 -15.02 -3.06
N GLU A 113 5.30 -14.49 -1.85
CA GLU A 113 5.20 -15.33 -0.64
C GLU A 113 3.96 -16.24 -0.64
N LEU A 114 2.81 -15.71 -1.09
CA LEU A 114 1.54 -16.45 -1.12
C LEU A 114 1.43 -17.42 -2.31
N ASP A 115 1.99 -17.02 -3.45
CA ASP A 115 2.01 -17.77 -4.71
C ASP A 115 3.39 -17.60 -5.39
N PRO A 116 4.38 -18.44 -5.02
CA PRO A 116 5.72 -18.42 -5.63
C PRO A 116 5.71 -18.67 -7.15
N GLY A 117 4.63 -19.25 -7.68
CA GLY A 117 4.45 -19.51 -9.11
C GLY A 117 4.00 -18.28 -9.91
N ASN A 118 3.69 -17.17 -9.25
CA ASN A 118 3.21 -15.95 -9.90
C ASN A 118 4.33 -15.22 -10.65
N ALA A 119 4.56 -15.62 -11.91
CA ALA A 119 5.61 -15.05 -12.75
C ALA A 119 5.51 -13.52 -12.91
N GLY A 120 4.30 -12.97 -12.90
CA GLY A 120 4.07 -11.52 -12.97
C GLY A 120 4.58 -10.78 -11.73
N ALA A 121 4.31 -11.31 -10.54
CA ALA A 121 4.81 -10.75 -9.28
C ALA A 121 6.34 -10.89 -9.17
N VAL A 122 6.90 -12.05 -9.51
CA VAL A 122 8.36 -12.27 -9.53
C VAL A 122 9.06 -11.27 -10.46
N ALA A 123 8.51 -11.08 -11.67
CA ALA A 123 9.04 -10.09 -12.61
C ALA A 123 8.93 -8.66 -12.07
N THR A 124 7.82 -8.34 -11.38
CA THR A 124 7.59 -7.03 -10.76
C THR A 124 8.60 -6.77 -9.65
N VAL A 125 8.83 -7.71 -8.74
CA VAL A 125 9.86 -7.60 -7.69
C VAL A 125 11.22 -7.35 -8.31
N ARG A 126 11.65 -8.21 -9.24
CA ARG A 126 12.95 -8.08 -9.92
C ARG A 126 13.14 -6.71 -10.59
N ARG A 127 12.07 -6.16 -11.18
CA ARG A 127 12.09 -4.86 -11.86
C ARG A 127 12.12 -3.69 -10.86
N LEU A 128 11.29 -3.74 -9.83
CA LEU A 128 11.07 -2.60 -8.93
C LEU A 128 12.14 -2.48 -7.85
N THR A 129 12.74 -3.59 -7.38
CA THR A 129 13.78 -3.57 -6.34
C THR A 129 14.89 -2.54 -6.59
N PRO A 130 15.64 -2.57 -7.71
CA PRO A 130 16.72 -1.60 -7.93
C PRO A 130 16.22 -0.16 -8.04
N ILE A 131 15.02 0.04 -8.58
CA ILE A 131 14.42 1.39 -8.74
C ILE A 131 14.09 1.98 -7.37
N VAL A 132 13.45 1.19 -6.50
CA VAL A 132 13.06 1.62 -5.17
C VAL A 132 14.29 1.87 -4.30
N GLU A 133 15.30 1.00 -4.37
CA GLU A 133 16.57 1.18 -3.64
C GLU A 133 17.29 2.47 -4.07
N GLU A 134 17.40 2.73 -5.38
CA GLU A 134 18.00 3.96 -5.89
C GLU A 134 17.21 5.21 -5.44
N ARG A 135 15.88 5.19 -5.55
CA ARG A 135 15.02 6.30 -5.10
C ARG A 135 15.20 6.57 -3.60
N ARG A 136 15.29 5.52 -2.78
CA ARG A 136 15.49 5.64 -1.33
C ARG A 136 16.85 6.24 -0.98
N GLU A 137 17.94 5.78 -1.61
CA GLU A 137 19.27 6.34 -1.34
C GLU A 137 19.38 7.80 -1.81
N LYS A 138 18.83 8.15 -2.99
CA LYS A 138 18.76 9.55 -3.44
C LYS A 138 17.99 10.43 -2.47
N MET A 139 16.82 9.99 -2.02
CA MET A 139 16.00 10.74 -1.06
C MET A 139 16.74 10.91 0.28
N LYS A 140 17.47 9.89 0.73
CA LYS A 140 18.30 9.94 1.94
C LYS A 140 19.46 10.93 1.80
N GLU A 141 20.17 10.94 0.69
CA GLU A 141 21.24 11.91 0.41
C GLU A 141 20.70 13.34 0.41
N GLU A 142 19.58 13.58 -0.29
CA GLU A 142 18.91 14.89 -0.31
C GLU A 142 18.47 15.33 1.09
N MET A 143 17.87 14.42 1.87
CA MET A 143 17.47 14.72 3.26
C MET A 143 18.68 15.06 4.13
N ILE A 144 19.77 14.31 4.03
CA ILE A 144 21.01 14.60 4.76
C ILE A 144 21.56 15.98 4.34
N GLY A 145 21.53 16.30 3.05
CA GLY A 145 21.91 17.62 2.53
C GLY A 145 21.09 18.74 3.15
N LYS A 146 19.76 18.64 3.10
CA LYS A 146 18.84 19.63 3.69
C LYS A 146 19.03 19.79 5.21
N LEU A 147 19.27 18.68 5.93
CA LEU A 147 19.55 18.72 7.36
C LEU A 147 20.87 19.43 7.66
N LYS A 148 21.91 19.19 6.84
CA LYS A 148 23.18 19.90 6.96
C LYS A 148 23.03 21.40 6.70
N GLU A 149 22.33 21.78 5.63
CA GLU A 149 22.05 23.19 5.31
C GLU A 149 21.29 23.88 6.45
N LEU A 150 20.27 23.21 7.00
CA LEU A 150 19.52 23.72 8.13
C LEU A 150 20.43 23.93 9.36
N GLY A 151 21.27 22.94 9.68
CA GLY A 151 22.23 23.04 10.78
C GLY A 151 23.23 24.18 10.58
N ASN A 152 23.79 24.32 9.37
CA ASN A 152 24.72 25.38 9.01
C ASN A 152 24.05 26.78 9.03
N THR A 153 22.77 26.88 8.68
CA THR A 153 22.01 28.13 8.79
C THR A 153 21.86 28.59 10.23
N VAL A 154 21.70 27.65 11.17
CA VAL A 154 21.61 27.95 12.61
C VAL A 154 23.00 28.28 13.17
N LEU A 155 23.99 27.45 12.90
CA LEU A 155 25.37 27.59 13.41
C LEU A 155 26.09 28.80 12.82
N GLY A 156 25.81 29.13 11.56
CA GLY A 156 26.41 30.27 10.86
C GLY A 156 26.10 31.62 11.53
N LYS A 157 24.96 31.74 12.21
CA LYS A 157 24.63 32.93 13.03
C LYS A 157 25.61 33.15 14.20
N PHE A 158 26.37 32.11 14.54
CA PHE A 158 27.38 32.12 15.60
C PHE A 158 28.80 31.95 15.05
N GLY A 159 29.01 32.09 13.72
CA GLY A 159 30.31 31.90 13.08
C GLY A 159 30.79 30.45 13.03
N MET A 160 29.88 29.48 13.13
CA MET A 160 30.19 28.05 13.15
C MET A 160 29.64 27.32 11.91
N SER A 161 30.21 26.15 11.60
CA SER A 161 29.72 25.19 10.60
C SER A 161 29.62 23.79 11.22
N LEU A 162 28.76 22.92 10.70
CA LEU A 162 28.75 21.49 11.01
C LEU A 162 30.09 20.82 10.70
N ASP A 163 30.87 21.35 9.75
CA ASP A 163 32.20 20.84 9.43
C ASP A 163 33.21 21.05 10.57
N ASN A 164 32.91 21.98 11.49
CA ASN A 164 33.71 22.22 12.69
C ASN A 164 33.50 21.11 13.74
N PHE A 165 32.51 20.23 13.58
CA PHE A 165 32.20 19.17 14.53
C PHE A 165 32.64 17.81 13.98
N LYS A 166 33.47 17.09 14.74
CA LYS A 166 33.86 15.70 14.44
C LYS A 166 33.26 14.76 15.48
N ALA A 167 32.49 13.78 15.01
CA ALA A 167 32.00 12.70 15.84
C ALA A 167 33.03 11.55 15.84
N GLU A 168 33.52 11.16 17.02
CA GLU A 168 34.40 10.01 17.22
C GLU A 168 33.61 8.92 17.95
N LYS A 169 33.60 7.70 17.40
CA LYS A 169 32.91 6.56 17.99
C LYS A 169 33.88 5.79 18.89
N ASP A 170 33.51 5.58 20.14
CA ASP A 170 34.23 4.68 21.05
C ASP A 170 33.99 3.22 20.61
N PRO A 171 35.05 2.47 20.23
CA PRO A 171 34.91 1.10 19.77
C PRO A 171 34.55 0.10 20.88
N ALA A 172 34.77 0.43 22.16
CA ALA A 172 34.46 -0.45 23.29
C ALA A 172 33.01 -0.29 23.76
N THR A 173 32.49 0.94 23.78
CA THR A 173 31.14 1.25 24.29
C THR A 173 30.11 1.50 23.19
N GLY A 174 30.56 1.79 21.96
CA GLY A 174 29.70 2.19 20.85
C GLY A 174 29.15 3.62 20.95
N SER A 175 29.50 4.37 22.01
CA SER A 175 29.08 5.75 22.22
C SER A 175 29.81 6.71 21.27
N TYR A 176 29.22 7.89 21.04
CA TYR A 176 29.81 8.94 20.19
C TYR A 176 30.19 10.15 21.06
N SER A 177 31.44 10.62 20.92
CA SER A 177 31.87 11.93 21.43
C SER A 177 31.89 12.94 20.27
N ILE A 178 31.43 14.16 20.52
CA ILE A 178 31.44 15.23 19.51
C ILE A 178 32.49 16.26 19.93
N ASN A 179 33.54 16.39 19.11
CA ASN A 179 34.63 17.34 19.31
C ASN A 179 34.48 18.52 18.35
N PHE A 180 34.60 19.74 18.85
CA PHE A 180 34.64 20.95 18.04
C PHE A 180 36.09 21.30 17.67
N LYS A 181 36.35 21.58 16.40
CA LYS A 181 37.63 22.08 15.88
C LYS A 181 37.38 23.40 15.15
N GLN A 182 38.06 24.44 15.64
CA GLN A 182 38.03 25.79 15.09
C GLN A 182 39.06 25.98 13.98
#